data_AF-A0A537FLX3-F1
#
_entry.id   AF-A0A537FLX3-F1
#
_cell.length_a   1.000
_cell.length_b   1.000
_cell.length_c   1.000
_cell.angle_alpha   90.00
_cell.angle_beta   90.00
_cell.angle_gamma   90.00
#
_symmetry.space_group_name_H-M   'P 1'
#
loop_
_entity.id
_entity.type
_entity.pdbx_description
1 polymer ?
#
loop_
_entity_poly.entity_id
_entity_poly.type
_entity_poly.pdbx_seq_one_letter_code
_entity_poly.pdbx_strand_id
1 'polypeptide(L)'
;MKLSRRAYLLLVIACISASLSVIVYATVSQVFPAVTVPSVTFATQQNCATLNIQNPPTAAAGTLIANCLSGTSTVAAFKVTRDGSSTPTFTIATSAGILTHTLGIAADGTGCGSTITPLVSGTAVSFNAAGAYIYCLTYTASNTGGTINQFTVAWSP
;
A
#
# COMPACT_ATOMS: atom_id res chain seq x y z
N MET A 1 -37.71 59.87 -11.89
CA MET A 1 -36.28 60.23 -12.02
C MET A 1 -35.76 59.73 -13.36
N LYS A 2 -35.32 60.62 -14.26
CA LYS A 2 -34.74 60.21 -15.56
C LYS A 2 -33.22 60.06 -15.39
N LEU A 3 -32.71 58.86 -15.58
CA LEU A 3 -31.27 58.60 -15.49
C LEU A 3 -30.56 59.41 -16.61
N SER A 4 -29.50 60.15 -16.27
CA SER A 4 -28.79 60.95 -17.27
C SER A 4 -28.13 60.02 -18.29
N ARG A 5 -28.05 60.45 -19.55
CA ARG A 5 -27.43 59.67 -20.64
C ARG A 5 -26.00 59.21 -20.32
N ARG A 6 -25.27 59.99 -19.50
CA ARG A 6 -23.93 59.66 -19.01
C ARG A 6 -23.95 58.54 -17.97
N ALA A 7 -24.91 58.54 -17.05
CA ALA A 7 -25.06 57.46 -16.05
C ALA A 7 -25.47 56.13 -16.69
N TYR A 8 -26.31 56.17 -17.73
CA TYR A 8 -26.66 54.98 -18.51
C TYR A 8 -25.43 54.38 -19.21
N LEU A 9 -24.59 55.23 -19.81
CA LEU A 9 -23.40 54.80 -20.55
C LEU A 9 -22.35 54.16 -19.62
N LEU A 10 -22.17 54.71 -18.41
CA LEU A 10 -21.30 54.12 -17.39
C LEU A 10 -21.81 52.76 -16.90
N LEU A 11 -23.13 52.59 -16.76
CA LEU A 11 -23.73 51.34 -16.31
C LEU A 11 -23.56 50.22 -17.35
N VAL A 12 -23.69 50.56 -18.64
CA VAL A 12 -23.44 49.61 -19.74
C VAL A 12 -21.98 49.15 -19.76
N ILE A 13 -21.01 50.06 -19.58
CA ILE A 13 -19.59 49.71 -19.52
C ILE A 13 -19.30 48.78 -18.33
N ALA A 14 -19.88 49.07 -17.16
CA ALA A 14 -19.72 48.23 -15.98
C ALA A 14 -20.27 46.81 -16.19
N CYS A 15 -21.45 46.68 -16.82
CA CYS A 15 -22.02 45.37 -17.16
C CYS A 15 -21.15 44.58 -18.14
N ILE A 16 -20.55 45.25 -19.13
CA ILE A 16 -19.64 44.62 -20.10
C ILE A 16 -18.36 44.15 -19.42
N SER A 17 -17.77 44.95 -18.54
CA SER A 17 -16.57 44.54 -17.79
C SER A 17 -16.82 43.35 -16.86
N ALA A 18 -17.99 43.31 -16.21
CA ALA A 18 -18.35 42.21 -15.34
C ALA A 18 -18.54 40.91 -16.13
N SER A 19 -19.23 40.98 -17.27
CA SER A 19 -19.43 39.80 -18.12
C SER A 19 -18.13 39.27 -18.75
N LEU A 20 -17.24 40.17 -19.19
CA LEU A 20 -15.89 39.79 -19.65
C LEU A 20 -15.07 39.10 -18.56
N SER A 21 -15.13 39.59 -17.31
CA SER A 21 -14.40 38.99 -16.20
C SER A 21 -14.85 37.56 -15.87
N VAL A 22 -16.15 37.26 -16.00
CA VAL A 22 -16.68 35.89 -15.82
C VAL A 22 -16.22 34.96 -16.94
N ILE A 23 -16.21 35.44 -18.19
CA ILE A 23 -15.74 34.66 -19.34
C ILE A 23 -14.25 34.35 -19.20
N VAL A 24 -13.42 35.34 -18.83
CA VAL A 24 -11.98 35.14 -18.61
C VAL A 24 -11.74 34.18 -17.45
N TYR A 25 -12.48 34.29 -16.35
CA TYR A 25 -12.34 33.35 -15.24
C TYR A 25 -12.70 31.91 -15.66
N ALA A 26 -13.79 31.73 -16.41
CA ALA A 26 -14.20 30.43 -16.91
C ALA A 26 -13.20 29.84 -17.90
N THR A 27 -12.65 30.65 -18.82
CA THR A 27 -11.65 30.16 -19.79
C THR A 27 -10.32 29.86 -19.12
N VAL A 28 -9.81 30.71 -18.23
CA VAL A 28 -8.56 30.44 -17.51
C VAL A 28 -8.68 29.20 -16.62
N SER A 29 -9.84 29.00 -15.97
CA SER A 29 -10.09 27.80 -15.16
C SER A 29 -10.18 26.52 -16.00
N GLN A 30 -10.54 26.62 -17.28
CA GLN A 30 -10.57 25.48 -18.22
C GLN A 30 -9.23 25.22 -18.92
N VAL A 31 -8.32 26.20 -18.94
CA VAL A 31 -7.01 26.10 -19.61
C VAL A 31 -5.96 25.38 -18.75
N PHE A 32 -6.22 25.18 -17.46
CA PHE A 32 -5.49 24.19 -16.67
C PHE A 32 -6.30 22.89 -16.72
N PRO A 33 -6.05 21.98 -17.68
CA PRO A 33 -6.58 20.64 -17.56
C PRO A 33 -6.15 20.14 -16.18
N ALA A 34 -7.09 19.64 -15.39
CA ALA A 34 -6.76 18.93 -14.17
C ALA A 34 -5.69 17.90 -14.56
N VAL A 35 -4.46 18.09 -14.08
CA VAL A 35 -3.36 17.17 -14.36
C VAL A 35 -3.75 15.89 -13.65
N THR A 36 -4.35 14.97 -14.40
CA THR A 36 -4.65 13.63 -13.91
C THR A 36 -3.31 12.94 -13.80
N VAL A 37 -2.66 13.08 -12.65
CA VAL A 37 -1.51 12.26 -12.30
C VAL A 37 -2.03 10.82 -12.37
N PRO A 38 -1.47 9.95 -13.24
CA PRO A 38 -1.87 8.57 -13.26
C PRO A 38 -1.72 8.03 -11.84
N SER A 39 -2.78 7.44 -11.28
CA SER A 39 -2.65 6.73 -10.02
C SER A 39 -1.49 5.75 -10.17
N VAL A 40 -0.49 5.83 -9.30
CA VAL A 40 0.69 4.96 -9.34
C VAL A 40 0.28 3.57 -8.86
N THR A 41 -0.63 2.92 -9.59
CA THR A 41 -1.18 1.62 -9.24
C THR A 41 -0.16 0.55 -9.59
N PHE A 42 0.48 0.04 -8.52
CA PHE A 42 1.31 -1.17 -8.35
C PHE A 42 2.64 -0.84 -7.68
N ALA A 43 2.74 -1.10 -6.37
CA ALA A 43 4.01 -1.28 -5.67
C ALA A 43 4.30 -2.76 -5.37
N THR A 44 3.33 -3.69 -5.45
CA THR A 44 3.55 -5.12 -5.12
C THR A 44 2.85 -6.09 -6.07
N GLN A 45 3.53 -7.16 -6.46
CA GLN A 45 3.01 -8.28 -7.23
C GLN A 45 3.22 -9.58 -6.44
N GLN A 46 2.14 -10.30 -6.09
CA GLN A 46 2.23 -11.61 -5.45
C GLN A 46 2.80 -12.64 -6.43
N ASN A 47 3.72 -13.49 -5.97
CA ASN A 47 4.28 -14.56 -6.79
C ASN A 47 3.52 -15.89 -6.64
N CYS A 48 2.73 -16.06 -5.59
CA CYS A 48 1.88 -17.23 -5.36
C CYS A 48 0.58 -16.84 -4.66
N ALA A 49 -0.45 -17.67 -4.84
CA ALA A 49 -1.75 -17.50 -4.18
C ALA A 49 -1.73 -17.96 -2.71
N THR A 50 -0.88 -18.93 -2.38
CA THR A 50 -0.75 -19.52 -1.04
C THR A 50 0.69 -19.48 -0.60
N LEU A 51 0.93 -18.95 0.61
CA LEU A 51 2.24 -18.93 1.24
C LEU A 51 2.48 -20.22 2.00
N ASN A 52 3.68 -20.77 1.81
CA ASN A 52 4.12 -21.97 2.50
C ASN A 52 5.11 -21.59 3.59
N ILE A 53 4.94 -22.20 4.76
CA ILE A 53 5.79 -21.97 5.92
C ILE A 53 6.90 -23.04 5.92
N GLN A 54 8.15 -22.61 6.00
CA GLN A 54 9.29 -23.53 5.83
C GLN A 54 9.47 -24.51 6.99
N ASN A 55 9.06 -24.14 8.21
CA ASN A 55 9.21 -24.98 9.40
C ASN A 55 8.04 -24.79 10.36
N PRO A 56 7.65 -25.82 11.13
CA PRO A 56 6.67 -25.66 12.19
C PRO A 56 7.25 -24.81 13.35
N PRO A 57 6.40 -24.14 14.14
CA PRO A 57 6.82 -23.50 15.38
C PRO A 57 7.48 -24.48 16.36
N THR A 58 8.54 -24.04 17.04
CA THR A 58 9.19 -24.73 18.16
C THR A 58 8.61 -24.24 19.50
N ALA A 59 8.95 -24.93 20.59
CA ALA A 59 8.54 -24.49 21.94
C ALA A 59 9.22 -23.15 22.31
N ALA A 60 8.50 -22.31 23.07
CA ALA A 60 8.89 -20.98 23.56
C ALA A 60 8.77 -19.80 22.57
N ALA A 61 9.60 -19.73 21.52
CA ALA A 61 9.56 -18.63 20.55
C ALA A 61 10.37 -18.96 19.29
N GLY A 62 10.14 -18.22 18.21
CA GLY A 62 10.96 -18.32 17.01
C GLY A 62 10.50 -17.43 15.87
N THR A 63 11.13 -17.64 14.71
CA THR A 63 10.77 -16.97 13.46
C THR A 63 10.56 -18.00 12.37
N LEU A 64 9.49 -17.82 11.60
CA LEU A 64 9.15 -18.66 10.47
C LEU A 64 9.33 -17.88 9.17
N ILE A 65 9.87 -18.55 8.16
CA ILE A 65 9.93 -18.03 6.80
C ILE A 65 8.68 -18.49 6.08
N ALA A 66 7.95 -17.55 5.49
CA ALA A 66 6.82 -17.81 4.62
C ALA A 66 7.09 -17.25 3.22
N ASN A 67 7.09 -18.14 2.23
CA ASN A 67 7.39 -17.81 0.83
C ASN A 67 6.67 -18.78 -0.12
N CYS A 68 6.92 -18.64 -1.42
CA CYS A 68 6.28 -19.46 -2.45
C CYS A 68 7.06 -20.77 -2.68
N LEU A 69 7.29 -21.57 -1.64
CA LEU A 69 8.01 -22.85 -1.75
C LEU A 69 7.53 -23.66 -2.97
N SER A 70 8.47 -23.98 -3.88
CA SER A 70 8.26 -24.90 -4.99
C SER A 70 9.50 -25.78 -5.16
N GLY A 71 9.37 -27.09 -4.93
CA GLY A 71 10.49 -28.03 -5.01
C GLY A 71 11.62 -27.68 -4.03
N THR A 72 12.88 -27.77 -4.48
CA THR A 72 14.09 -27.44 -3.70
C THR A 72 14.40 -25.95 -3.64
N SER A 73 13.57 -25.08 -4.24
CA SER A 73 13.87 -23.67 -4.43
C SER A 73 12.94 -22.76 -3.61
N THR A 74 13.52 -21.72 -3.01
CA THR A 74 12.80 -20.66 -2.28
C THR A 74 12.43 -19.56 -3.25
N VAL A 75 11.18 -19.56 -3.74
CA VAL A 75 10.67 -18.45 -4.54
C VAL A 75 10.15 -17.37 -3.59
N ALA A 76 10.59 -16.11 -3.79
CA ALA A 76 10.09 -14.96 -3.04
C ALA A 76 8.55 -14.93 -2.97
N ALA A 77 8.00 -14.45 -1.85
CA ALA A 77 6.57 -14.35 -1.65
C ALA A 77 5.91 -13.34 -2.62
N PHE A 78 6.54 -12.18 -2.78
CA PHE A 78 6.07 -11.13 -3.66
C PHE A 78 7.25 -10.28 -4.17
N LYS A 79 7.00 -9.45 -5.17
CA LYS A 79 7.95 -8.50 -5.74
C LYS A 79 7.40 -7.09 -5.70
N VAL A 80 8.29 -6.14 -5.49
CA VAL A 80 8.06 -4.71 -5.72
C VAL A 80 8.71 -4.36 -7.05
N THR A 81 7.96 -3.74 -7.95
CA THR A 81 8.42 -3.45 -9.32
C THR A 81 8.88 -2.01 -9.50
N ARG A 82 8.49 -1.10 -8.60
CA ARG A 82 8.90 0.31 -8.57
C ARG A 82 8.60 0.91 -7.20
N ASP A 83 9.11 2.11 -6.99
CA ASP A 83 8.85 2.89 -5.78
C ASP A 83 7.36 3.18 -5.63
N GLY A 84 6.87 3.10 -4.39
CA GLY A 84 5.47 3.30 -4.09
C GLY A 84 5.10 2.87 -2.68
N SER A 85 3.83 3.06 -2.35
CA SER A 85 3.26 2.56 -1.11
C SER A 85 2.27 1.44 -1.44
N SER A 86 2.12 0.48 -0.54
CA SER A 86 1.02 -0.48 -0.60
C SER A 86 0.60 -0.88 0.80
N THR A 87 -0.67 -1.20 0.95
CA THR A 87 -1.30 -1.54 2.23
C THR A 87 -1.54 -3.05 2.27
N PRO A 88 -0.87 -3.80 3.17
CA PRO A 88 -1.11 -5.21 3.36
C PRO A 88 -2.37 -5.43 4.19
N THR A 89 -3.21 -6.36 3.77
CA THR A 89 -4.30 -6.93 4.57
C THR A 89 -4.05 -8.41 4.72
N PHE A 90 -4.02 -8.89 5.96
CA PHE A 90 -3.78 -10.29 6.27
C PHE A 90 -4.51 -10.73 7.54
N THR A 91 -4.78 -12.02 7.59
CA THR A 91 -5.30 -12.71 8.78
C THR A 91 -4.46 -13.96 9.00
N ILE A 92 -3.93 -14.12 10.20
CA ILE A 92 -3.12 -15.28 10.58
C ILE A 92 -3.95 -16.14 11.53
N ALA A 93 -4.27 -17.36 11.09
CA ALA A 93 -4.93 -18.33 11.95
C ALA A 93 -3.88 -19.10 12.76
N THR A 94 -4.06 -19.13 14.08
CA THR A 94 -3.15 -19.83 15.00
C THR A 94 -3.90 -20.84 15.85
N SER A 95 -3.19 -21.89 16.30
CA SER A 95 -3.73 -22.82 17.29
C SER A 95 -3.49 -22.33 18.73
N ALA A 96 -4.10 -22.99 19.71
CA ALA A 96 -4.12 -22.62 21.13
C ALA A 96 -2.74 -22.51 21.81
N GLY A 97 -1.67 -22.92 21.13
CA GLY A 97 -0.30 -22.84 21.61
C GLY A 97 0.48 -21.59 21.21
N ILE A 98 -0.01 -20.79 20.25
CA ILE A 98 0.63 -19.52 19.88
C ILE A 98 0.06 -18.40 20.75
N LEU A 99 0.93 -17.69 21.46
CA LEU A 99 0.57 -16.62 22.39
C LEU A 99 0.59 -15.26 21.71
N THR A 100 1.63 -14.99 20.93
CA THR A 100 1.75 -13.77 20.13
C THR A 100 2.36 -14.08 18.78
N HIS A 101 2.05 -13.26 17.78
CA HIS A 101 2.69 -13.30 16.48
C HIS A 101 2.80 -11.91 15.87
N THR A 102 3.81 -11.70 15.04
CA THR A 102 3.98 -10.49 14.24
C THR A 102 4.44 -10.89 12.86
N LEU A 103 3.82 -10.28 11.85
CA LEU A 103 4.22 -10.45 10.46
C LEU A 103 5.15 -9.31 10.10
N GLY A 104 6.19 -9.62 9.34
CA GLY A 104 7.05 -8.65 8.72
C GLY A 104 7.54 -9.14 7.36
N ILE A 105 8.35 -8.33 6.71
CA ILE A 105 8.99 -8.65 5.44
C ILE A 105 10.49 -8.48 5.55
N ALA A 106 11.21 -9.30 4.79
CA ALA A 106 12.63 -9.19 4.57
C ALA A 106 12.92 -9.35 3.08
N ALA A 107 14.06 -8.82 2.63
CA ALA A 107 14.51 -9.05 1.26
C ALA A 107 14.75 -10.55 1.03
N ASP A 108 14.40 -11.04 -0.16
CA ASP A 108 14.66 -12.43 -0.51
C ASP A 108 16.15 -12.75 -0.46
N GLY A 109 16.49 -13.96 -0.02
CA GLY A 109 17.88 -14.40 0.21
C GLY A 109 18.53 -13.91 1.51
N THR A 110 17.95 -12.96 2.26
CA THR A 110 18.49 -12.58 3.58
C THR A 110 18.01 -13.50 4.72
N GLY A 111 16.94 -14.26 4.46
CA GLY A 111 16.21 -14.99 5.50
C GLY A 111 15.54 -14.05 6.50
N CYS A 112 15.03 -14.63 7.60
CA CYS A 112 14.36 -13.89 8.67
C CYS A 112 15.23 -13.62 9.90
N GLY A 113 16.56 -13.75 9.76
CA GLY A 113 17.53 -13.42 10.83
C GLY A 113 18.08 -11.99 10.76
N SER A 114 17.76 -11.24 9.69
CA SER A 114 18.17 -9.86 9.45
C SER A 114 17.11 -8.85 9.94
N THR A 115 17.26 -7.57 9.57
CA THR A 115 16.24 -6.54 9.83
C THR A 115 14.94 -6.86 9.11
N ILE A 116 13.92 -7.22 9.90
CA ILE A 116 12.54 -7.41 9.42
C ILE A 116 11.80 -6.07 9.51
N THR A 117 11.14 -5.67 8.42
CA THR A 117 10.19 -4.55 8.45
C THR A 117 8.84 -5.07 8.95
N PRO A 118 8.34 -4.64 10.12
CA PRO A 118 7.06 -5.12 10.63
C PRO A 118 5.90 -4.65 9.75
N LEU A 119 4.94 -5.53 9.53
CA LEU A 119 3.68 -5.23 8.84
C LEU A 119 2.55 -5.11 9.85
N VAL A 120 1.70 -4.10 9.64
CA VAL A 120 0.43 -3.95 10.35
C VAL A 120 -0.69 -4.03 9.32
N SER A 121 -1.64 -4.94 9.53
CA SER A 121 -2.77 -5.14 8.63
C SER A 121 -3.57 -3.84 8.51
N GLY A 122 -3.80 -3.37 7.28
CA GLY A 122 -4.49 -2.11 6.98
C GLY A 122 -3.62 -0.85 7.06
N THR A 123 -2.31 -0.98 7.33
CA THR A 123 -1.38 0.18 7.39
C THR A 123 -0.41 0.19 6.21
N ALA A 124 -0.31 1.34 5.53
CA ALA A 124 0.53 1.53 4.36
C ALA A 124 2.03 1.30 4.67
N VAL A 125 2.72 0.62 3.74
CA VAL A 125 4.17 0.39 3.77
C VAL A 125 4.79 0.98 2.50
N SER A 126 5.82 1.79 2.68
CA SER A 126 6.55 2.43 1.58
C SER A 126 7.76 1.60 1.15
N PHE A 127 7.93 1.49 -0.16
CA PHE A 127 9.05 0.85 -0.81
C PHE A 127 9.80 1.89 -1.67
N ASN A 128 11.12 1.94 -1.51
CA ASN A 128 11.99 2.93 -2.14
C ASN A 128 12.83 2.36 -3.30
N ALA A 129 12.59 1.09 -3.68
CA ALA A 129 13.21 0.43 -4.82
C ALA A 129 12.45 -0.85 -5.20
N ALA A 130 12.63 -1.29 -6.44
CA ALA A 130 12.24 -2.62 -6.87
C ALA A 130 13.01 -3.71 -6.09
N GLY A 131 12.35 -4.80 -5.73
CA GLY A 131 12.96 -5.87 -4.93
C GLY A 131 12.05 -7.09 -4.78
N ALA A 132 12.61 -8.22 -4.37
CA ALA A 132 11.87 -9.44 -4.04
C ALA A 132 11.87 -9.62 -2.52
N TYR A 133 10.73 -10.06 -1.97
CA TYR A 133 10.53 -10.12 -0.52
C TYR A 133 9.94 -11.46 -0.09
N ILE A 134 10.33 -11.89 1.10
CA ILE A 134 9.73 -13.00 1.85
C ILE A 134 8.96 -12.45 3.04
N TYR A 135 8.02 -13.22 3.57
CA TYR A 135 7.38 -12.90 4.84
C TYR A 135 8.13 -13.60 5.98
N CYS A 136 8.30 -12.84 7.05
CA CYS A 136 8.89 -13.31 8.29
C CYS A 136 7.84 -13.22 9.38
N LEU A 137 7.51 -14.37 9.97
CA LEU A 137 6.54 -14.43 11.04
C LEU A 137 7.26 -14.76 12.35
N THR A 138 7.37 -13.78 13.23
CA THR A 138 7.91 -13.96 14.58
C THR A 138 6.78 -14.36 15.51
N TYR A 139 6.99 -15.34 16.38
CA TYR A 139 5.97 -15.80 17.31
C TYR A 139 6.54 -16.12 18.69
N THR A 140 5.66 -16.07 19.70
CA THR A 140 5.88 -16.73 20.99
C THR A 140 4.83 -17.82 21.17
N ALA A 141 5.23 -18.94 21.78
CA ALA A 141 4.40 -20.11 21.96
C ALA A 141 4.51 -20.64 23.39
N SER A 142 3.49 -21.38 23.84
CA SER A 142 3.57 -22.13 25.09
C SER A 142 4.60 -23.26 24.99
N ASN A 143 4.95 -23.86 26.13
CA ASN A 143 5.94 -24.95 26.21
C ASN A 143 5.51 -26.22 25.47
N THR A 144 4.22 -26.35 25.12
CA THR A 144 3.68 -27.44 24.28
C THR A 144 3.77 -27.13 22.79
N GLY A 145 4.25 -25.95 22.40
CA GLY A 145 4.25 -25.46 21.03
C GLY A 145 2.84 -25.11 20.52
N GLY A 146 2.78 -24.61 19.29
CA GLY A 146 1.55 -24.30 18.56
C GLY A 146 1.80 -24.44 17.06
N THR A 147 0.79 -24.13 16.25
CA THR A 147 0.87 -24.23 14.79
C THR A 147 0.31 -22.98 14.13
N ILE A 148 0.98 -22.59 13.06
CA ILE A 148 0.54 -21.61 12.09
C ILE A 148 0.66 -22.36 10.77
N ASN A 149 -0.46 -22.80 10.22
CA ASN A 149 -0.46 -23.74 9.09
C ASN A 149 -0.47 -23.01 7.75
N GLN A 150 -1.17 -21.89 7.68
CA GLN A 150 -1.32 -21.08 6.47
C GLN A 150 -1.80 -19.68 6.84
N PHE A 151 -1.46 -18.71 6.00
CA PHE A 151 -2.07 -17.38 6.00
C PHE A 151 -1.98 -16.78 4.61
N THR A 152 -2.80 -15.77 4.34
CA THR A 152 -2.79 -15.02 3.09
C THR A 152 -2.45 -13.56 3.38
N VAL A 153 -1.83 -12.91 2.39
CA VAL A 153 -1.56 -11.48 2.42
C VAL A 153 -2.03 -10.90 1.10
N ALA A 154 -3.02 -10.02 1.17
CA ALA A 154 -3.45 -9.21 0.04
C ALA A 154 -2.80 -7.84 0.14
N TRP A 155 -2.39 -7.26 -0.98
CA TRP A 155 -1.86 -5.90 -1.02
C TRP A 155 -2.74 -5.03 -1.89
N SER A 156 -3.13 -3.88 -1.37
CA SER A 156 -3.76 -2.81 -2.14
C SER A 156 -2.75 -1.69 -2.40
N PRO A 157 -2.78 -1.05 -3.58
CA PRO A 157 -2.02 0.19 -3.83
C PRO A 157 -2.35 1.28 -2.81
#